data_AF-A0A1Q5J8L2-F1
#
_entry.id   AF-A0A1Q5J8L2-F1
#
_cell.length_a   1.000
_cell.length_b   1.000
_cell.length_c   1.000
_cell.angle_alpha   90.00
_cell.angle_beta   90.00
_cell.angle_gamma   90.00
#
_symmetry.space_group_name_H-M   'P 1'
#
loop_
_entity.id
_entity.type
_entity.pdbx_description
1 polymer ?
#
loop_
_entity_poly.entity_id
_entity_poly.type
_entity_poly.pdbx_seq_one_letter_code
_entity_poly.pdbx_strand_id
1 'polypeptide(L)'
;MRAADVVQTFANMATGSCLDDSQQFGLRGYGCNGGVYQKWNVHVWGDGTRQLRNLATNECLFDDGFTLATHACNSTREQSWFAHKSGDRVTFQSQATGECLDDSQYGLRTIPCLYNRNQTWR
;
A
#
# COMPACT_ATOMS: atom_id res chain seq x y z
N MET A 1 15.02 -7.45 -19.14
CA MET A 1 15.39 -7.28 -17.73
C MET A 1 14.12 -6.91 -16.97
N ARG A 2 13.52 -7.84 -16.21
CA ARG A 2 12.32 -7.54 -15.42
C ARG A 2 12.72 -6.56 -14.32
N ALA A 3 12.06 -5.40 -14.24
CA ALA A 3 12.24 -4.50 -13.11
C ALA A 3 12.02 -5.31 -11.83
N ALA A 4 13.05 -5.40 -10.99
CA ALA A 4 13.11 -6.34 -9.89
C ALA A 4 11.96 -6.09 -8.92
N ASP A 5 11.24 -7.14 -8.58
CA ASP A 5 10.25 -7.14 -7.52
C ASP A 5 10.96 -6.88 -6.17
N VAL A 6 11.02 -5.62 -5.72
CA VAL A 6 11.71 -5.22 -4.48
C VAL A 6 10.78 -5.45 -3.29
N VAL A 7 11.27 -6.12 -2.26
CA VAL A 7 10.55 -6.25 -0.99
C VAL A 7 10.77 -5.00 -0.15
N GLN A 8 9.69 -4.33 0.22
CA GLN A 8 9.70 -3.11 1.03
C GLN A 8 8.77 -3.23 2.24
N THR A 9 8.99 -2.38 3.23
CA THR A 9 8.04 -2.14 4.33
C THR A 9 7.66 -0.67 4.26
N PHE A 10 6.40 -0.36 4.59
CA PHE A 10 5.86 0.99 4.54
C PHE A 10 5.37 1.37 5.91
N ALA A 11 6.08 2.28 6.58
CA ALA A 11 5.67 2.85 7.86
C ALA A 11 5.02 4.22 7.64
N ASN A 12 3.81 4.39 8.16
CA ASN A 12 3.08 5.64 8.08
C ASN A 12 3.77 6.74 8.90
N MET A 13 3.90 7.93 8.32
CA MET A 13 4.62 9.05 8.93
C MET A 13 3.83 9.75 10.05
N ALA A 14 2.52 9.55 10.15
CA ALA A 14 1.70 10.10 11.23
C ALA A 14 1.51 9.12 12.38
N THR A 15 1.09 7.88 12.11
CA THR A 15 0.77 6.90 13.15
C THR A 15 1.98 6.10 13.60
N GLY A 16 3.02 5.99 12.75
CA GLY A 16 4.15 5.09 12.98
C GLY A 16 3.84 3.61 12.75
N SER A 17 2.60 3.28 12.38
CA SER A 17 2.18 1.93 12.03
C SER A 17 2.72 1.50 10.67
N CYS A 18 3.01 0.22 10.52
CA CYS A 18 3.35 -0.40 9.26
C CYS A 18 2.09 -0.88 8.52
N LEU A 19 2.10 -0.82 7.19
CA LEU A 19 1.11 -1.47 6.35
C LEU A 19 1.24 -2.99 6.53
N ASP A 20 0.23 -3.61 7.11
CA ASP A 20 0.22 -5.01 7.53
C ASP A 20 -0.97 -5.73 6.91
N ASP A 21 -0.75 -6.93 6.39
CA ASP A 21 -1.84 -7.84 6.00
C ASP A 21 -1.52 -9.24 6.52
N SER A 22 -2.48 -9.86 7.20
CA SER A 22 -2.33 -11.17 7.84
C SER A 22 -3.57 -12.02 7.65
N GLN A 23 -3.43 -13.34 7.59
CA GLN A 23 -4.58 -14.23 7.37
C GLN A 23 -5.64 -14.12 8.48
N GLN A 24 -5.23 -13.78 9.71
CA GLN A 24 -6.14 -13.73 10.85
C GLN A 24 -6.89 -12.40 10.98
N PHE A 25 -6.24 -11.28 10.65
CA PHE A 25 -6.78 -9.94 10.94
C PHE A 25 -6.94 -9.05 9.70
N GLY A 26 -6.53 -9.54 8.52
CA GLY A 26 -6.59 -8.81 7.26
C GLY A 26 -5.73 -7.56 7.23
N LEU A 27 -5.98 -6.75 6.21
CA LEU A 27 -5.30 -5.49 5.94
C LEU A 27 -5.57 -4.45 7.04
N ARG A 28 -4.50 -3.87 7.61
CA ARG A 28 -4.58 -2.84 8.65
C ARG A 28 -3.27 -2.05 8.79
N GLY A 29 -3.33 -0.93 9.49
CA GLY A 29 -2.15 -0.36 10.13
C GLY A 29 -1.83 -1.15 11.41
N TYR A 30 -0.60 -1.64 11.58
CA TYR A 30 -0.17 -2.34 12.79
C TYR A 30 1.22 -1.91 13.24
N GLY A 31 1.52 -2.02 14.54
CA GLY A 31 2.83 -1.69 15.08
C GLY A 31 3.96 -2.39 14.32
N CYS A 32 4.96 -1.64 13.87
CA CYS A 32 6.07 -2.19 13.11
C CYS A 32 6.86 -3.21 13.96
N ASN A 33 6.95 -4.45 13.47
CA ASN A 33 7.59 -5.57 14.17
C ASN A 33 8.59 -6.35 13.29
N GLY A 34 8.76 -5.97 12.02
CA GLY A 34 9.71 -6.59 11.09
C GLY A 34 9.25 -7.95 10.54
N GLY A 35 8.03 -8.38 10.89
CA GLY A 35 7.42 -9.63 10.44
C GLY A 35 7.10 -9.66 8.95
N VAL A 36 6.89 -10.86 8.43
CA VAL A 36 6.60 -11.08 7.00
C VAL A 36 5.28 -10.45 6.54
N TYR A 37 4.33 -10.29 7.46
CA TYR A 37 3.04 -9.61 7.23
C TYR A 37 3.17 -8.12 6.90
N GLN A 38 4.33 -7.52 7.16
CA GLN A 38 4.63 -6.10 6.92
C GLN A 38 5.59 -5.90 5.73
N LYS A 39 5.80 -6.97 4.95
CA LYS A 39 6.70 -6.99 3.79
C LYS A 39 5.88 -7.09 2.52
N TRP A 40 6.10 -6.14 1.62
CA TRP A 40 5.37 -6.00 0.38
C TRP A 40 6.33 -6.11 -0.78
N ASN A 41 6.08 -7.07 -1.66
CA ASN A 41 6.74 -7.19 -2.93
C ASN A 41 6.14 -6.15 -3.89
N VAL A 42 6.98 -5.23 -4.35
CA VAL A 42 6.55 -4.09 -5.17
C VAL A 42 6.88 -4.36 -6.62
N HIS A 43 5.84 -4.65 -7.40
CA HIS A 43 5.95 -4.80 -8.84
C HIS A 43 5.80 -3.45 -9.53
N VAL A 44 6.63 -3.18 -10.56
CA VAL A 44 6.61 -1.94 -11.35
C VAL A 44 6.05 -2.20 -12.73
N TRP A 45 4.89 -1.61 -13.04
CA TRP A 45 4.26 -1.71 -14.35
C TRP A 45 4.89 -0.75 -15.36
N GLY A 46 4.68 -1.02 -16.66
CA GLY A 46 5.22 -0.21 -17.76
C GLY A 46 4.65 1.21 -17.84
N ASP A 47 3.49 1.47 -17.24
CA ASP A 47 2.89 2.80 -17.13
C ASP A 47 3.39 3.60 -15.90
N GLY A 48 4.32 3.03 -15.15
CA GLY A 48 4.89 3.66 -13.96
C GLY A 48 4.04 3.54 -12.70
N THR A 49 2.94 2.78 -12.71
CA THR A 49 2.22 2.39 -11.48
C THR A 49 2.89 1.21 -10.76
N ARG A 50 2.35 0.85 -9.59
CA ARG A 50 2.86 -0.22 -8.73
C ARG A 50 1.73 -1.16 -8.34
N GLN A 51 2.04 -2.45 -8.23
CA GLN A 51 1.25 -3.40 -7.48
C GLN A 51 2.00 -3.75 -6.20
N LEU A 52 1.30 -3.76 -5.06
CA LEU A 52 1.85 -4.08 -3.76
C LEU A 52 1.30 -5.45 -3.34
N ARG A 53 2.14 -6.49 -3.38
CA ARG A 53 1.77 -7.85 -2.97
C ARG A 53 2.35 -8.18 -1.61
N ASN A 54 1.52 -8.52 -0.64
CA ASN A 54 1.99 -8.94 0.67
C ASN A 54 2.75 -10.28 0.58
N LEU A 55 3.90 -10.37 1.26
CA LEU A 55 4.77 -11.54 1.19
C LEU A 55 4.20 -12.74 1.95
N ALA A 56 3.37 -12.51 2.97
CA ALA A 56 2.82 -13.55 3.82
C ALA A 56 1.49 -14.11 3.30
N THR A 57 0.56 -13.25 2.88
CA THR A 57 -0.76 -13.66 2.36
C THR A 57 -0.75 -13.95 0.87
N ASN A 58 0.27 -13.48 0.14
CA ASN A 58 0.35 -13.50 -1.32
C ASN A 58 -0.75 -12.69 -2.04
N GLU A 59 -1.46 -11.84 -1.32
CA GLU A 59 -2.54 -10.99 -1.83
C GLU A 59 -2.05 -9.57 -2.13
N CYS A 60 -2.76 -8.88 -3.03
CA CYS A 60 -2.42 -7.55 -3.53
C CYS A 60 -3.35 -6.49 -2.97
N LEU A 61 -2.77 -5.35 -2.60
CA LEU A 61 -3.51 -4.18 -2.12
C LEU A 61 -4.51 -3.71 -3.18
N PHE A 62 -5.77 -3.60 -2.78
CA PHE A 62 -6.93 -3.35 -3.62
C PHE A 62 -7.76 -2.18 -3.09
N ASP A 63 -8.18 -1.31 -4.00
CA ASP A 63 -9.14 -0.23 -3.72
C ASP A 63 -10.10 -0.04 -4.91
N ASP A 64 -11.40 -0.13 -4.64
CA ASP A 64 -12.48 0.14 -5.61
C ASP A 64 -13.32 1.38 -5.28
N GLY A 65 -12.92 2.15 -4.27
CA GLY A 65 -13.63 3.36 -3.80
C GLY A 65 -14.76 3.07 -2.82
N PHE A 66 -15.03 1.80 -2.54
CA PHE A 66 -15.92 1.37 -1.46
C PHE A 66 -15.17 0.57 -0.40
N THR A 67 -14.18 -0.22 -0.83
CA THR A 67 -13.43 -1.16 -0.01
C THR A 67 -11.94 -0.99 -0.25
N LEU A 68 -11.19 -0.74 0.83
CA LEU A 68 -9.75 -0.96 0.87
C LEU A 68 -9.47 -2.35 1.49
N ALA A 69 -8.84 -3.24 0.74
CA ALA A 69 -8.57 -4.61 1.17
C ALA A 69 -7.32 -5.19 0.48
N THR A 70 -7.09 -6.49 0.69
CA THR A 70 -6.19 -7.31 -0.11
C THR A 70 -6.98 -8.42 -0.79
N HIS A 71 -6.61 -8.75 -2.03
CA HIS A 71 -7.23 -9.81 -2.82
C HIS A 71 -6.20 -10.60 -3.63
N ALA A 72 -6.60 -11.73 -4.19
CA ALA A 72 -5.79 -12.44 -5.18
C ALA A 72 -5.31 -11.48 -6.28
N CYS A 73 -4.00 -11.52 -6.54
CA CYS A 73 -3.35 -10.58 -7.45
C CYS A 73 -3.82 -10.76 -8.90
N ASN A 74 -4.15 -9.65 -9.55
CA ASN A 74 -4.51 -9.56 -10.97
C ASN A 74 -3.87 -8.30 -11.57
N SER A 75 -4.31 -7.84 -12.73
CA SER A 75 -3.76 -6.64 -13.39
C SER A 75 -4.81 -5.52 -13.57
N THR A 76 -5.83 -5.48 -12.71
CA THR A 76 -6.86 -4.45 -12.78
C THR A 76 -6.38 -3.13 -12.16
N ARG A 77 -7.11 -2.04 -12.42
CA ARG A 77 -6.74 -0.71 -11.92
C ARG A 77 -6.90 -0.59 -10.41
N GLU A 78 -7.78 -1.38 -9.81
CA GLU A 78 -8.04 -1.40 -8.38
C GLU A 78 -6.84 -1.95 -7.59
N GLN A 79 -5.95 -2.72 -8.23
CA GLN A 79 -4.70 -3.21 -7.63
C GLN A 79 -3.46 -2.47 -8.15
N SER A 80 -3.66 -1.29 -8.73
CA SER A 80 -2.62 -0.49 -9.38
C SER A 80 -2.54 0.89 -8.75
N TRP A 81 -1.32 1.30 -8.37
CA TRP A 81 -1.09 2.46 -7.51
C TRP A 81 -0.03 3.37 -8.11
N PHE A 82 -0.35 4.65 -8.33
CA PHE A 82 0.66 5.67 -8.56
C PHE A 82 1.48 5.87 -7.29
N ALA A 83 2.80 5.83 -7.40
CA ALA A 83 3.72 6.01 -6.29
C ALA A 83 4.45 7.36 -6.42
N HIS A 84 3.93 8.38 -5.73
CA HIS A 84 4.49 9.73 -5.71
C HIS A 84 5.63 9.79 -4.71
N LYS A 85 6.88 9.71 -5.20
CA LYS A 85 8.08 9.66 -4.37
C LYS A 85 8.68 11.05 -4.13
N SER A 86 9.16 11.29 -2.91
CA SER A 86 9.96 12.47 -2.55
C SER A 86 11.03 12.05 -1.53
N GLY A 87 12.27 11.87 -2.01
CA GLY A 87 13.34 11.30 -1.20
C GLY A 87 13.03 9.86 -0.77
N ASP A 88 13.04 9.61 0.54
CA ASP A 88 12.69 8.34 1.18
C ASP A 88 11.18 8.15 1.38
N ARG A 89 10.36 9.16 1.05
CA ARG A 89 8.91 9.15 1.29
C ARG A 89 8.14 8.77 0.04
N VAL A 90 6.98 8.17 0.24
CA VAL A 90 6.04 7.83 -0.83
C VAL A 90 4.59 8.06 -0.40
N THR A 91 3.78 8.55 -1.33
CA THR A 91 2.31 8.51 -1.26
C THR A 91 1.80 7.57 -2.33
N PHE A 92 0.89 6.67 -1.95
CA PHE A 92 0.23 5.75 -2.88
C PHE A 92 -1.16 6.30 -3.22
N GLN A 93 -1.39 6.54 -4.51
CA GLN A 93 -2.67 6.96 -5.04
C GLN A 93 -3.24 5.85 -5.92
N SER A 94 -4.46 5.41 -5.64
CA SER A 94 -5.16 4.39 -6.41
C SER A 94 -5.37 4.84 -7.86
N GLN A 95 -5.03 3.99 -8.82
CA GLN A 95 -5.26 4.25 -10.24
C GLN A 95 -6.75 4.15 -10.61
N ALA A 96 -7.53 3.38 -9.84
CA ALA A 96 -8.97 3.23 -10.05
C ALA A 96 -9.77 4.45 -9.58
N THR A 97 -9.45 4.96 -8.38
CA THR A 97 -10.29 5.97 -7.70
C THR A 97 -9.66 7.36 -7.65
N GLY A 98 -8.34 7.46 -7.76
CA GLY A 98 -7.59 8.70 -7.55
C GLY A 98 -7.45 9.08 -6.06
N GLU A 99 -7.89 8.24 -5.13
CA GLU A 99 -7.73 8.45 -3.69
C GLU A 99 -6.36 7.97 -3.17
N CYS A 100 -5.92 8.53 -2.05
CA CYS A 100 -4.62 8.25 -1.45
C CYS A 100 -4.76 7.35 -0.22
N LEU A 101 -3.83 6.41 -0.08
CA LEU A 101 -3.70 5.52 1.08
C LEU A 101 -3.38 6.33 2.34
N ASP A 102 -4.29 6.33 3.31
CA ASP A 102 -4.25 7.08 4.55
C ASP A 102 -4.27 6.14 5.75
N ASP A 103 -3.41 6.39 6.73
CA ASP A 103 -3.57 5.81 8.07
C ASP A 103 -3.58 6.93 9.11
N SER A 104 -4.59 6.90 9.99
CA SER A 104 -4.84 7.93 10.99
C SER A 104 -5.61 7.35 12.18
N GLN A 105 -6.10 8.22 13.08
CA GLN A 105 -7.02 7.80 14.15
C GLN A 105 -8.31 7.12 13.67
N TYR A 106 -8.70 7.31 12.40
CA TYR A 106 -9.83 6.63 11.77
C TYR A 106 -9.46 5.29 11.12
N GLY A 107 -8.23 4.83 11.31
CA GLY A 107 -7.70 3.60 10.73
C GLY A 107 -7.25 3.74 9.28
N LEU A 108 -6.76 2.62 8.74
CA LEU A 108 -6.28 2.51 7.37
C LEU A 108 -7.46 2.57 6.38
N ARG A 109 -7.37 3.47 5.39
CA ARG A 109 -8.39 3.69 4.37
C ARG A 109 -7.82 4.42 3.15
N THR A 110 -8.61 4.58 2.11
CA THR A 110 -8.39 5.52 1.01
C THR A 110 -9.30 6.73 1.20
N ILE A 111 -8.77 7.93 0.95
CA ILE A 111 -9.53 9.20 0.96
C ILE A 111 -8.90 10.17 -0.06
N PRO A 112 -9.51 11.32 -0.40
CA PRO A 112 -8.89 12.30 -1.29
C PRO A 112 -7.46 12.65 -0.90
N CYS A 113 -6.60 12.86 -1.89
CA CYS A 113 -5.19 13.17 -1.67
C CYS A 113 -5.01 14.56 -1.04
N LEU A 114 -4.67 14.57 0.25
CA LEU A 114 -4.34 15.74 1.06
C LEU A 114 -2.83 15.99 1.16
N TYR A 115 -2.01 15.02 0.76
CA TYR A 115 -0.53 15.09 0.78
C TYR A 115 0.05 15.45 2.15
N ASN A 116 -0.62 15.00 3.22
CA ASN A 116 -0.20 15.21 4.60
C ASN A 116 0.52 13.95 5.15
N ARG A 117 0.92 14.00 6.43
CA ARG A 117 1.66 12.89 7.06
C ARG A 117 0.87 11.59 7.17
N ASN A 118 -0.47 11.64 7.24
CA ASN A 118 -1.30 10.44 7.29
C ASN A 118 -1.28 9.67 5.96
N GLN A 119 -0.95 10.35 4.85
CA GLN A 119 -0.86 9.77 3.51
C GLN A 119 0.59 9.61 3.02
N THR A 120 1.55 9.81 3.92
CA THR A 120 2.98 9.71 3.62
C THR A 120 3.56 8.50 4.32
N TRP A 121 4.25 7.65 3.57
CA TRP A 121 4.86 6.41 4.02
C TRP A 121 6.38 6.46 3.80
N ARG A 122 7.15 5.75 4.62
CA ARG A 122 8.61 5.60 4.49
C ARG A 122 9.04 4.15 4.64
#